data_AF-A0A969S5X7-F1
#
_entry.id   AF-A0A969S5X7-F1
#
_cell.length_a   1.000
_cell.length_b   1.000
_cell.length_c   1.000
_cell.angle_alpha   90.00
_cell.angle_beta   90.00
_cell.angle_gamma   90.00
#
_symmetry.space_group_name_H-M   'P 1'
#
loop_
_entity.id
_entity.type
_entity.pdbx_description
1 polymer ?
#
loop_
_entity_poly.entity_id
_entity_poly.type
_entity_poly.pdbx_seq_one_letter_code
_entity_poly.pdbx_strand_id
1 'polypeptide(L)'
;MTAWYFGIAHLLDYPASYDKPLFRFADFNAGRYASRNAAFQNAIAVATGIPLDLDGDLIRYRKGKARGDVSATERAVLSLADELGMPPAQIRDGLEDSHLSRFERSALYAGVFEIGDRRNGKPLPR
;
A
#
# COMPACT_ATOMS: atom_id res chain seq x y z
N MET A 1 4.34 -8.96 -30.09
CA MET A 1 5.07 -9.78 -29.10
C MET A 1 5.94 -8.80 -28.33
N THR A 2 5.88 -8.58 -27.02
CA THR A 2 5.46 -9.32 -25.83
C THR A 2 5.40 -8.20 -24.75
N ALA A 3 4.42 -8.12 -23.85
CA ALA A 3 4.36 -8.96 -22.68
C ALA A 3 2.94 -8.93 -22.10
N TRP A 4 2.31 -10.09 -22.15
CA TRP A 4 1.37 -10.52 -21.13
C TRP A 4 2.19 -10.99 -19.93
N TYR A 5 2.00 -10.40 -18.75
CA TYR A 5 1.99 -11.08 -17.44
C TYR A 5 1.81 -10.01 -16.34
N PHE A 6 0.56 -9.78 -15.93
CA PHE A 6 0.30 -9.37 -14.56
C PHE A 6 -0.54 -10.49 -13.96
N GLY A 7 0.15 -11.36 -13.23
CA GLY A 7 -0.45 -12.46 -12.50
C GLY A 7 -1.41 -11.90 -11.45
N ILE A 8 -2.69 -12.13 -11.66
CA ILE A 8 -3.68 -12.16 -10.58
C ILE A 8 -3.38 -13.46 -9.83
N ALA A 9 -2.49 -13.39 -8.85
CA ALA A 9 -2.15 -14.52 -8.01
C ALA A 9 -2.74 -14.29 -6.61
N HIS A 10 -3.79 -15.06 -6.34
CA HIS A 10 -4.32 -15.43 -5.01
C HIS A 10 -5.21 -14.41 -4.28
N LEU A 11 -6.43 -14.27 -4.82
CA LEU A 11 -7.61 -14.17 -3.96
C LEU A 11 -7.88 -15.56 -3.36
N LEU A 12 -8.00 -15.60 -2.03
CA LEU A 12 -8.46 -16.72 -1.19
C LEU A 12 -7.45 -17.87 -1.02
N ASP A 13 -6.75 -17.88 0.12
CA ASP A 13 -6.95 -18.90 1.18
C ASP A 13 -5.96 -18.64 2.31
N TYR A 14 -6.42 -18.28 3.51
CA TYR A 14 -5.65 -18.55 4.74
C TYR A 14 -6.57 -18.73 5.96
N PRO A 15 -6.47 -19.85 6.69
CA PRO A 15 -7.10 -20.03 7.99
C PRO A 15 -6.42 -19.12 9.02
N ALA A 16 -7.22 -18.21 9.58
CA ALA A 16 -6.80 -17.24 10.56
C ALA A 16 -6.72 -17.84 11.98
N SER A 17 -5.53 -18.32 12.38
CA SER A 17 -5.23 -18.60 13.79
C SER A 17 -4.84 -17.30 14.51
N TYR A 18 -5.84 -16.53 14.96
CA TYR A 18 -5.61 -15.30 15.73
C TYR A 18 -5.63 -15.55 17.24
N ASP A 19 -4.46 -15.68 17.86
CA ASP A 19 -4.31 -15.62 19.31
C ASP A 19 -3.93 -14.20 19.77
N LYS A 20 -4.93 -13.30 19.77
CA LYS A 20 -5.15 -12.15 20.71
C LYS A 20 -5.94 -11.01 20.05
N PRO A 21 -7.06 -10.55 20.65
CA PRO A 21 -7.93 -9.55 20.03
C PRO A 21 -7.46 -8.13 20.38
N LEU A 22 -6.86 -7.41 19.44
CA LEU A 22 -6.65 -5.96 19.59
C LEU A 22 -7.22 -5.12 18.43
N PHE A 23 -7.75 -5.74 17.37
CA PHE A 23 -8.19 -5.00 16.18
C PHE A 23 -9.40 -5.62 15.46
N ARG A 24 -10.48 -5.93 16.18
CA ARG A 24 -11.71 -6.41 15.52
C ARG A 24 -12.28 -5.45 14.47
N PHE A 25 -11.95 -4.15 14.55
CA PHE A 25 -12.38 -3.16 13.56
C PHE A 25 -11.39 -2.97 12.40
N ALA A 26 -10.09 -3.26 12.58
CA ALA A 26 -9.13 -3.13 11.49
C ALA A 26 -9.24 -4.33 10.53
N ASP A 27 -9.47 -5.55 11.04
CA ASP A 27 -9.70 -6.72 10.16
C ASP A 27 -10.96 -6.55 9.28
N PHE A 28 -12.04 -5.98 9.82
CA PHE A 28 -13.26 -5.76 9.04
C PHE A 28 -13.10 -4.67 7.97
N ASN A 29 -12.35 -3.60 8.25
CA ASN A 29 -12.08 -2.52 7.29
C ASN A 29 -10.94 -2.84 6.31
N ALA A 30 -9.95 -3.65 6.71
CA ALA A 30 -8.89 -4.11 5.82
C ALA A 30 -9.50 -4.86 4.63
N GLY A 31 -10.46 -5.75 4.87
CA GLY A 31 -11.21 -6.41 3.79
C GLY A 31 -12.00 -5.45 2.89
N ARG A 32 -12.54 -4.35 3.43
CA ARG A 32 -13.27 -3.33 2.66
C ARG A 32 -12.36 -2.54 1.72
N TYR A 33 -11.16 -2.18 2.18
CA TYR A 33 -10.23 -1.33 1.41
C TYR A 33 -9.11 -2.10 0.74
N ALA A 34 -9.04 -3.43 0.88
CA ALA A 34 -7.99 -4.27 0.30
C ALA A 34 -7.81 -4.03 -1.19
N SER A 35 -8.89 -3.98 -1.98
CA SER A 35 -8.80 -3.76 -3.43
C SER A 35 -8.22 -2.38 -3.77
N ARG A 36 -8.67 -1.32 -3.08
CA ARG A 36 -8.12 0.03 -3.22
C ARG A 36 -6.65 0.09 -2.82
N ASN A 37 -6.29 -0.57 -1.73
CA ASN A 37 -4.93 -0.60 -1.22
C ASN A 37 -4.01 -1.40 -2.15
N ALA A 38 -4.49 -2.48 -2.76
CA ALA A 38 -3.78 -3.21 -3.81
C ALA A 38 -3.57 -2.36 -5.06
N ALA A 39 -4.57 -1.56 -5.47
CA ALA A 39 -4.40 -0.58 -6.55
C ALA A 39 -3.34 0.47 -6.21
N PHE A 40 -3.31 0.95 -4.96
CA PHE A 40 -2.26 1.85 -4.47
C PHE A 40 -0.88 1.18 -4.45
N GLN A 41 -0.75 -0.08 -4.02
CA GLN A 41 0.50 -0.86 -4.12
C GLN A 41 0.97 -0.99 -5.59
N ASN A 42 0.05 -1.24 -6.53
CA ASN A 42 0.40 -1.27 -7.95
C ASN A 42 0.89 0.10 -8.44
N ALA A 43 0.25 1.19 -7.99
CA ALA A 43 0.71 2.53 -8.31
C ALA A 43 2.10 2.84 -7.73
N ILE A 44 2.44 2.32 -6.56
CA ILE A 44 3.80 2.41 -6.01
C ILE A 44 4.79 1.56 -6.81
N ALA A 45 4.39 0.37 -7.26
CA ALA A 45 5.27 -0.51 -8.03
C ALA A 45 5.63 0.11 -9.39
N VAL A 46 4.64 0.66 -10.11
CA VAL A 46 4.87 1.48 -11.31
C VAL A 46 5.62 2.77 -10.95
N ALA A 47 5.19 3.37 -9.85
CA ALA A 47 5.79 4.40 -9.01
C ALA A 47 7.31 4.38 -8.95
N THR A 48 7.88 3.22 -8.68
CA THR A 48 9.25 3.08 -8.19
C THR A 48 10.08 2.11 -9.02
N GLY A 49 9.41 1.25 -9.81
CA GLY A 49 10.01 0.06 -10.42
C GLY A 49 10.28 -1.07 -9.42
N ILE A 50 9.90 -0.92 -8.15
CA ILE A 50 10.08 -1.95 -7.10
C ILE A 50 8.87 -2.89 -7.13
N PRO A 51 9.06 -4.20 -7.34
CA PRO A 51 7.98 -5.17 -7.26
C PRO A 51 7.36 -5.20 -5.84
N LEU A 52 6.03 -5.23 -5.77
CA LEU A 52 5.27 -5.33 -4.52
C LEU A 52 4.22 -6.42 -4.63
N ASP A 53 3.97 -7.10 -3.52
CA ASP A 53 2.78 -7.94 -3.37
C ASP A 53 1.54 -7.04 -3.29
N LEU A 54 0.52 -7.37 -4.07
CA LEU A 54 -0.71 -6.58 -4.17
C LEU A 54 -1.79 -7.12 -3.23
N ASP A 55 -1.43 -7.33 -1.97
CA ASP A 55 -2.25 -7.96 -0.93
C ASP A 55 -3.16 -6.96 -0.18
N GLY A 56 -2.97 -5.66 -0.39
CA GLY A 56 -3.71 -4.59 0.29
C GLY A 56 -3.14 -4.19 1.65
N ASP A 57 -2.06 -4.82 2.11
CA ASP A 57 -1.39 -4.54 3.38
C ASP A 57 -0.30 -3.46 3.19
N LEU A 58 -0.66 -2.21 3.50
CA LEU A 58 0.26 -1.09 3.28
C LEU A 58 1.31 -0.95 4.40
N ILE A 59 0.98 -1.36 5.62
CA ILE A 59 1.79 -1.07 6.80
C ILE A 59 1.83 -2.25 7.78
N ARG A 60 3.01 -2.49 8.37
CA ARG A 60 3.16 -3.43 9.48
C ARG A 60 2.98 -2.67 10.80
N TYR A 61 1.98 -3.06 11.59
CA TYR A 61 1.79 -2.53 12.95
C TYR A 61 2.75 -3.21 13.92
N ARG A 62 3.63 -2.45 14.57
CA ARG A 62 4.59 -3.00 15.52
C ARG A 62 3.91 -3.36 16.84
N LYS A 63 3.87 -4.64 17.18
CA LYS A 63 3.62 -5.09 18.57
C LYS A 63 4.96 -5.41 19.24
N GLY A 64 5.41 -4.56 20.16
CA GLY A 64 6.56 -4.83 21.03
C GLY A 64 7.95 -4.75 20.39
N LYS A 65 8.70 -3.70 20.74
CA LYS A 65 10.18 -3.60 20.85
C LYS A 65 11.13 -4.40 19.91
N ALA A 66 10.81 -4.62 18.64
CA ALA A 66 11.83 -4.77 17.60
C ALA A 66 11.74 -3.59 16.62
N ARG A 67 12.78 -2.74 16.60
CA ARG A 67 12.98 -1.72 15.55
C ARG A 67 13.51 -2.48 14.33
N GLY A 68 12.73 -2.66 13.27
CA GLY A 68 13.23 -3.33 12.07
C GLY A 68 12.27 -3.38 10.89
N ASP A 69 11.02 -3.81 11.08
CA ASP A 69 10.25 -4.30 9.94
C ASP A 69 9.32 -3.23 9.33
N VAL A 70 9.93 -2.31 8.59
CA VAL A 70 9.23 -1.42 7.64
C VAL A 70 8.65 -2.28 6.52
N SER A 71 7.35 -2.10 6.18
CA SER A 71 6.73 -2.92 5.12
C SER A 71 7.44 -2.68 3.77
N ALA A 72 7.35 -3.63 2.84
CA ALA A 72 7.90 -3.43 1.50
C ALA A 72 7.25 -2.22 0.81
N THR A 73 5.94 -2.07 0.97
CA THR A 73 5.17 -0.90 0.51
C THR A 73 5.71 0.40 1.10
N GLU A 74 5.88 0.47 2.42
CA GLU A 74 6.37 1.67 3.09
C GLU A 74 7.79 2.02 2.65
N ARG A 75 8.70 1.05 2.55
CA ARG A 75 10.05 1.28 2.00
C ARG A 75 10.00 1.84 0.58
N ALA A 76 9.12 1.30 -0.26
CA ALA A 76 8.96 1.77 -1.63
C ALA A 76 8.41 3.21 -1.68
N VAL A 77 7.38 3.54 -0.89
CA VAL A 77 6.85 4.91 -0.82
C VAL A 77 7.87 5.89 -0.26
N LEU A 78 8.68 5.49 0.73
CA LEU A 78 9.76 6.31 1.26
C LEU A 78 10.81 6.65 0.19
N SER A 79 11.00 5.81 -0.82
CA SER A 79 11.88 6.14 -1.97
C SER A 79 11.32 7.25 -2.87
N LEU A 80 10.02 7.57 -2.75
CA LEU A 80 9.36 8.67 -3.44
C LEU A 80 9.29 9.94 -2.59
N ALA A 81 9.84 9.96 -1.36
CA ALA A 81 9.65 11.06 -0.41
C ALA A 81 10.02 12.45 -0.98
N ASP A 82 11.16 12.54 -1.67
CA ASP A 82 11.62 13.79 -2.28
C ASP A 82 10.71 14.24 -3.43
N GLU A 83 10.26 13.29 -4.27
CA GLU A 83 9.37 13.57 -5.41
C GLU A 83 7.95 13.94 -4.95
N LEU A 84 7.50 13.35 -3.83
CA LEU A 84 6.24 13.69 -3.17
C LEU A 84 6.32 15.01 -2.39
N GLY A 85 7.52 15.52 -2.11
CA GLY A 85 7.73 16.65 -1.21
C GLY A 85 7.24 16.37 0.22
N MET A 86 7.28 15.10 0.66
CA MET A 86 6.74 14.66 1.96
C MET A 86 7.84 14.08 2.85
N PRO A 87 7.94 14.52 4.12
CA PRO A 87 8.85 13.89 5.07
C PRO A 87 8.39 12.46 5.40
N PRO A 88 9.33 11.55 5.78
CA PRO A 88 9.01 10.16 6.12
C PRO A 88 7.90 9.97 7.15
N ALA A 89 7.81 10.88 8.14
CA ALA A 89 6.75 10.83 9.15
C ALA A 89 5.35 11.07 8.55
N GLN A 90 5.21 12.03 7.64
CA GLN A 90 3.94 12.31 6.97
C GLN A 90 3.52 11.14 6.07
N ILE A 91 4.49 10.49 5.41
CA ILE A 91 4.25 9.27 4.63
C ILE A 91 3.74 8.16 5.53
N ARG A 92 4.41 7.91 6.66
CA ARG A 92 3.99 6.92 7.67
C ARG A 92 2.55 7.18 8.11
N ASP A 93 2.26 8.39 8.56
CA ASP A 93 0.92 8.79 9.03
C ASP A 93 -0.15 8.56 7.94
N GLY A 94 0.18 8.90 6.69
CA GLY A 94 -0.70 8.65 5.54
C GLY A 94 -0.95 7.15 5.31
N LEU A 95 0.06 6.29 5.44
CA LEU A 95 -0.10 4.84 5.30
C LEU A 95 -0.87 4.21 6.47
N GLU A 96 -0.76 4.78 7.68
CA GLU A 96 -1.57 4.35 8.83
C GLU A 96 -3.06 4.58 8.61
N ASP A 97 -3.43 5.60 7.82
CA ASP A 97 -4.81 5.88 7.43
C ASP A 97 -5.40 4.91 6.39
N SER A 98 -4.63 3.94 5.89
CA SER A 98 -5.02 3.00 4.83
C SER A 98 -6.29 2.18 5.08
N HIS A 99 -6.76 2.11 6.32
CA HIS A 99 -7.99 1.44 6.73
C HIS A 99 -9.20 2.39 6.82
N LEU A 100 -9.01 3.67 6.49
CA LEU A 100 -10.01 4.73 6.55
C LEU A 100 -10.42 5.18 5.15
N SER A 101 -11.66 5.68 5.02
CA SER A 101 -12.15 6.24 3.76
C SER A 101 -11.43 7.54 3.37
N ARG A 102 -10.85 8.26 4.34
CA ARG A 102 -10.11 9.50 4.05
C ARG A 102 -8.80 9.27 3.29
N PHE A 103 -8.26 8.05 3.30
CA PHE A 103 -6.99 7.74 2.66
C PHE A 103 -6.97 8.04 1.16
N GLU A 104 -8.04 7.70 0.43
CA GLU A 104 -8.16 7.94 -1.02
C GLU A 104 -8.22 9.43 -1.41
N ARG A 105 -8.46 10.29 -0.41
CA ARG A 105 -8.48 11.76 -0.56
C ARG A 105 -7.21 12.40 0.01
N SER A 106 -6.26 11.60 0.48
CA SER A 106 -5.01 12.10 1.05
C SER A 106 -4.06 12.59 -0.03
N ALA A 107 -3.19 13.54 0.33
CA ALA A 107 -2.13 14.00 -0.56
C ALA A 107 -1.17 12.86 -0.94
N LEU A 108 -0.90 11.93 -0.01
CA LEU A 108 -0.06 10.77 -0.29
C LEU A 108 -0.66 9.90 -1.40
N TYR A 109 -1.96 9.60 -1.30
CA TYR A 109 -2.68 8.82 -2.31
C TYR A 109 -2.63 9.51 -3.67
N ALA A 110 -2.99 10.79 -3.72
CA ALA A 110 -2.98 11.57 -4.96
C ALA A 110 -1.58 11.65 -5.59
N GLY A 111 -0.54 11.94 -4.80
CA GLY A 111 0.82 12.11 -5.28
C GLY A 111 1.43 10.82 -5.85
N VAL A 112 1.20 9.66 -5.20
CA VAL A 112 1.66 8.37 -5.72
C VAL A 112 1.00 8.06 -7.05
N PHE A 113 -0.31 8.27 -7.18
CA PHE A 113 -1.00 8.07 -8.45
C PHE A 113 -0.55 9.05 -9.53
N GLU A 114 -0.28 10.31 -9.19
CA GLU A 114 0.24 11.28 -10.14
C GLU A 114 1.62 10.86 -10.69
N ILE A 115 2.53 10.43 -9.82
CA ILE A 115 3.85 9.92 -10.23
C ILE A 115 3.67 8.63 -11.06
N GLY A 116 2.82 7.71 -10.61
CA GLY A 116 2.53 6.45 -11.31
C GLY A 116 1.95 6.67 -12.70
N ASP A 117 0.97 7.56 -12.84
CA ASP A 117 0.34 7.91 -14.10
C ASP A 117 1.35 8.51 -15.08
N ARG A 118 2.25 9.38 -14.57
CA ARG A 118 3.33 9.99 -15.37
C ARG A 118 4.32 8.94 -15.87
N ARG A 119 4.71 7.97 -15.02
CA ARG A 119 5.64 6.89 -15.39
C ARG A 119 4.98 5.87 -16.33
N ASN A 120 3.67 5.62 -16.18
CA ASN A 120 2.90 4.71 -17.02
C ASN A 120 2.50 5.33 -18.38
N GLY A 121 2.51 6.66 -18.49
CA GLY A 121 2.04 7.40 -19.66
C GLY A 121 0.52 7.43 -19.83
N LYS A 122 -0.22 6.89 -18.85
CA LYS A 122 -1.70 6.87 -18.81
C LYS A 122 -2.18 6.63 -17.37
N PRO A 123 -3.44 7.01 -17.05
CA PRO A 123 -4.00 6.76 -15.72
C PRO A 123 -3.98 5.29 -15.31
N LEU A 124 -3.54 5.02 -14.09
CA LEU A 124 -3.58 3.71 -13.44
C LEU A 124 -4.99 3.43 -12.86
N PRO A 125 -5.37 2.13 -12.72
CA PRO A 125 -6.60 1.75 -12.01
C PRO A 125 -6.56 2.20 -10.54
N ARG A 126 -7.71 2.62 -9.99
CA ARG A 126 -7.88 3.13 -8.62
C ARG A 126 -8.99 2.40 -7.89
#